data_AF-A0A9Q0PKA9-F1
#
_entry.id   AF-A0A9Q0PKA9-F1
#
_cell.length_a   1.000
_cell.length_b   1.000
_cell.length_c   1.000
_cell.angle_alpha   90.00
_cell.angle_beta   90.00
_cell.angle_gamma   90.00
#
_symmetry.space_group_name_H-M   'P 1'
#
loop_
_entity.id
_entity.type
_entity.pdbx_description
1 polymer ?
#
loop_
_entity_poly.entity_id
_entity_poly.type
_entity_poly.pdbx_seq_one_letter_code
_entity_poly.pdbx_strand_id
1 'polypeptide(L)'
;MAEDKYNLKNPAVKRILMEVKDMQSNPSDDFMSLPLEENIFEWQFAIRGPGETEFEGGIYHGRIQLPAEYPFQASFFYVADAKWAF
;
A
#
# COMPACT_ATOMS: atom_id res chain seq x y z
N MET A 1 21.38 -1.74 3.67
CA MET A 1 21.70 -1.42 2.26
C MET A 1 20.39 -1.42 1.46
N ALA A 2 19.52 -0.44 1.69
CA ALA A 2 18.29 -0.21 0.91
C ALA A 2 18.49 0.89 -0.16
N GLU A 3 19.61 1.61 -0.06
CA GLU A 3 19.91 2.81 -0.85
C GLU A 3 20.37 2.49 -2.28
N ASP A 4 20.93 1.31 -2.53
CA ASP A 4 21.37 0.87 -3.87
C ASP A 4 20.22 0.38 -4.77
N LYS A 5 19.06 0.04 -4.19
CA LYS A 5 17.95 -0.60 -4.93
C LYS A 5 17.03 0.42 -5.61
N TYR A 6 16.99 1.67 -5.15
CA TYR A 6 15.98 2.65 -5.58
C TYR A 6 16.60 3.93 -6.12
N ASN A 7 16.06 4.46 -7.22
CA ASN A 7 16.52 5.72 -7.79
C ASN A 7 16.04 6.93 -6.96
N LEU A 8 16.79 7.29 -5.92
CA LEU A 8 16.50 8.42 -5.03
C LEU A 8 16.56 9.79 -5.72
N LYS A 9 17.00 9.88 -6.98
CA LYS A 9 16.91 11.14 -7.76
C LYS A 9 15.47 11.40 -8.21
N ASN A 10 14.63 10.37 -8.31
CA ASN A 10 13.22 10.53 -8.64
C ASN A 10 12.44 11.02 -7.39
N PRO A 11 11.74 12.17 -7.47
CA PRO A 11 10.95 12.69 -6.35
C PRO A 11 9.81 11.74 -5.94
N ALA A 12 9.21 11.00 -6.88
CA ALA A 12 8.18 10.01 -6.59
C ALA A 12 8.74 8.89 -5.70
N VAL A 13 9.93 8.38 -6.02
CA VAL A 13 10.62 7.34 -5.23
C VAL A 13 10.89 7.83 -3.81
N LYS A 14 11.39 9.06 -3.66
CA LYS A 14 11.59 9.68 -2.34
C LYS A 14 10.29 9.77 -1.55
N ARG A 15 9.21 10.20 -2.21
CA ARG A 15 7.88 10.32 -1.60
C ARG A 15 7.36 8.97 -1.11
N ILE A 16 7.40 7.95 -1.97
CA ILE A 16 7.01 6.57 -1.67
C ILE A 16 7.78 6.05 -0.45
N LEU A 17 9.11 6.18 -0.42
CA LEU A 17 9.91 5.71 0.71
C LEU A 17 9.61 6.45 2.02
N MET A 18 9.26 7.75 1.96
CA MET A 18 8.81 8.48 3.15
C MET A 18 7.48 7.96 3.67
N GLU A 19 6.52 7.67 2.79
CA GLU A 19 5.21 7.11 3.18
C GLU A 19 5.35 5.70 3.77
N VAL A 20 6.21 4.86 3.19
CA VAL A 20 6.53 3.53 3.76
C VAL A 20 7.07 3.67 5.18
N LYS A 21 7.99 4.61 5.41
CA LYS A 21 8.55 4.86 6.74
C LYS A 21 7.50 5.39 7.73
N ASP A 22 6.62 6.28 7.27
CA ASP A 22 5.55 6.86 8.09
C ASP A 22 4.56 5.78 8.54
N MET A 23 4.09 4.95 7.61
CA MET A 23 3.21 3.81 7.92
C MET A 23 3.85 2.78 8.84
N GLN A 24 5.15 2.49 8.67
CA GLN A 24 5.87 1.58 9.57
C GLN A 24 6.04 2.18 10.97
N SER A 25 6.11 3.51 11.07
CA SER A 25 6.24 4.22 12.35
C SER A 25 4.90 4.33 13.08
N ASN A 26 3.79 4.28 12.35
CA ASN A 26 2.43 4.39 12.89
C ASN A 26 1.51 3.30 12.28
N PRO A 27 1.68 2.03 12.69
CA PRO A 27 0.85 0.94 12.21
C PRO A 27 -0.60 1.11 12.65
N SER A 28 -1.55 0.83 11.76
CA SER A 28 -2.98 0.77 12.07
C SER A 28 -3.42 -0.66 12.29
N ASP A 29 -4.36 -0.87 13.22
CA ASP A 29 -5.01 -2.17 13.43
C ASP A 29 -6.08 -2.49 12.37
N ASP A 30 -6.57 -1.47 11.67
CA ASP A 30 -7.67 -1.58 10.70
C ASP A 30 -7.16 -1.81 9.28
N PHE A 31 -5.95 -1.37 8.97
CA PHE A 31 -5.37 -1.54 7.64
C PHE A 31 -3.85 -1.66 7.69
N MET A 32 -3.33 -2.36 6.69
CA MET A 32 -1.90 -2.47 6.42
C MET A 32 -1.68 -2.21 4.93
N SER A 33 -0.60 -1.53 4.58
CA SER A 33 -0.15 -1.48 3.19
C SER A 33 1.36 -1.46 3.10
N LEU A 34 1.88 -2.11 2.05
CA LEU A 34 3.31 -2.33 1.84
C LEU A 34 3.62 -2.29 0.34
N PRO A 35 4.72 -1.65 -0.08
CA PRO A 35 5.20 -1.73 -1.45
C PRO A 35 5.69 -3.14 -1.78
N LEU A 36 5.52 -3.57 -3.03
CA LEU A 36 6.11 -4.81 -3.52
C LEU A 36 7.63 -4.67 -3.62
N GLU A 37 8.35 -5.73 -3.25
CA GLU A 37 9.81 -5.73 -3.30
C GLU A 37 10.36 -5.56 -4.72
N GLU A 38 9.61 -6.02 -5.73
CA GLU A 38 9.99 -5.94 -7.15
C GLU A 38 9.70 -4.56 -7.74
N ASN A 39 8.60 -3.93 -7.32
CA ASN A 39 8.15 -2.64 -7.83
C ASN A 39 7.52 -1.79 -6.72
N ILE A 40 8.24 -0.76 -6.26
CA ILE A 40 7.74 0.14 -5.20
C ILE A 40 6.59 1.06 -5.65
N PHE A 41 6.29 1.10 -6.95
CA PHE A 41 5.09 1.76 -7.46
C PHE A 41 3.87 0.85 -7.39
N GLU A 42 4.04 -0.43 -7.07
CA GLU A 42 2.94 -1.34 -6.79
C GLU A 42 2.92 -1.66 -5.31
N TRP A 43 1.78 -1.48 -4.67
CA TRP A 43 1.62 -1.78 -3.25
C TRP A 43 0.54 -2.83 -3.08
N GLN A 44 0.70 -3.66 -2.06
CA GLN A 44 -0.35 -4.51 -1.54
C GLN A 44 -0.94 -3.87 -0.30
N PHE A 45 -2.24 -3.97 -0.16
CA PHE A 45 -2.92 -3.55 1.07
C PHE A 45 -3.85 -4.66 1.57
N ALA A 46 -4.05 -4.65 2.88
CA ALA A 46 -5.04 -5.44 3.58
C ALA A 46 -5.88 -4.48 4.44
N ILE A 47 -7.20 -4.56 4.35
CA ILE A 47 -8.12 -3.76 5.16
C ILE A 47 -9.05 -4.72 5.90
N ARG A 48 -9.27 -4.47 7.18
CA ARG A 48 -10.27 -5.16 7.97
C ARG A 48 -11.65 -4.59 7.67
N GLY A 49 -12.62 -5.49 7.50
CA GLY A 49 -14.01 -5.09 7.36
C GLY A 49 -14.51 -4.34 8.60
N PRO A 50 -15.15 -3.17 8.45
CA PRO A 50 -15.66 -2.40 9.57
C PRO A 50 -16.63 -3.21 10.42
N GLY A 51 -16.60 -2.99 11.74
CA GLY A 51 -17.61 -3.54 12.64
C GLY A 51 -19.01 -3.04 12.29
N GLU A 52 -20.02 -3.82 12.66
CA GLU A 52 -21.44 -3.51 12.43
C GLU A 52 -21.84 -3.46 10.95
N THR A 53 -21.07 -4.12 10.07
CA THR A 53 -21.38 -4.25 8.64
C THR A 53 -21.37 -5.72 8.21
N GLU A 54 -21.92 -6.03 7.03
CA GLU A 54 -21.83 -7.37 6.42
C GLU A 54 -20.39 -7.82 6.13
N PHE A 55 -19.45 -6.88 6.19
CA PHE A 55 -18.03 -7.12 5.94
C PHE A 55 -17.24 -7.40 7.22
N GLU A 56 -17.86 -7.27 8.40
CA GLU A 56 -17.23 -7.48 9.70
C GLU A 56 -16.53 -8.84 9.77
N GLY A 57 -15.31 -8.86 10.29
CA GLY A 57 -14.49 -10.07 10.38
C GLY A 57 -13.82 -10.47 9.05
N GLY A 58 -14.16 -9.83 7.93
CA GLY A 58 -13.46 -10.01 6.66
C GLY A 58 -12.11 -9.30 6.63
N ILE A 59 -11.16 -9.85 5.87
CA ILE A 59 -9.90 -9.20 5.50
C ILE A 59 -9.86 -9.07 3.98
N TYR A 60 -9.79 -7.84 3.50
CA TYR A 60 -9.87 -7.46 2.09
C TYR A 60 -8.48 -7.11 1.59
N HIS A 61 -7.96 -7.91 0.66
CA HIS A 61 -6.66 -7.66 0.05
C HIS A 61 -6.82 -6.96 -1.30
N GLY A 62 -5.92 -6.04 -1.60
CA GLY A 62 -5.90 -5.36 -2.88
C GLY A 62 -4.52 -4.89 -3.28
N ARG A 63 -4.48 -4.24 -4.44
CA ARG A 63 -3.28 -3.63 -4.98
C ARG A 63 -3.49 -2.16 -5.31
N ILE A 64 -2.41 -1.42 -5.20
CA ILE A 64 -2.30 0.00 -5.52
C ILE A 64 -1.26 0.10 -6.61
N GLN A 65 -1.56 0.84 -7.67
CA GLN A 65 -0.61 1.20 -8.69
C GLN A 65 -0.40 2.71 -8.69
N LEU A 66 0.79 3.11 -8.30
CA LEU A 66 1.25 4.48 -8.28
C LEU A 66 1.79 4.85 -9.66
N PRO A 67 1.40 6.02 -10.22
CA PRO A 67 1.96 6.48 -11.48
C PRO A 67 3.41 6.94 -11.30
N ALA A 68 4.17 6.99 -12.40
CA ALA A 68 5.54 7.51 -12.38
C ALA A 68 5.62 8.98 -11.95
N GLU A 69 4.55 9.74 -12.17
CA GLU A 69 4.41 11.17 -11.82
C GLU A 69 3.79 11.39 -10.42
N TYR A 70 3.77 10.37 -9.57
CA TYR A 70 3.28 10.50 -8.20
C TYR A 70 4.02 11.61 -7.42
N PRO A 71 3.33 12.48 -6.65
CA PRO A 71 1.89 12.47 -6.34
C PRO A 71 1.03 13.37 -7.26
N PHE A 72 1.58 13.92 -8.35
CA PHE A 72 0.88 14.87 -9.22
C PHE A 72 -0.19 14.22 -10.10
N GLN A 73 -0.07 12.91 -10.35
CA GLN A 73 -1.11 12.09 -10.97
C GLN A 73 -1.74 11.16 -9.92
N ALA A 74 -3.07 10.98 -10.02
CA ALA A 74 -3.81 10.11 -9.13
C ALA A 74 -3.35 8.65 -9.23
N SER A 75 -3.29 7.98 -8.09
CA SER A 75 -3.06 6.54 -8.00
C SER A 75 -4.32 5.76 -8.33
N PHE A 76 -4.14 4.60 -8.96
CA PHE A 76 -5.22 3.66 -9.23
C PHE A 76 -5.15 2.53 -8.22
N PHE A 77 -6.31 2.09 -7.72
CA PHE A 77 -6.42 1.01 -6.74
C PHE A 77 -7.42 -0.02 -7.26
N TYR A 78 -7.14 -1.30 -7.07
CA TYR A 78 -8.05 -2.39 -7.39
C TYR A 78 -8.00 -3.46 -6.31
N VAL A 79 -9.18 -3.94 -5.90
CA VAL A 79 -9.33 -5.00 -4.90
C VAL A 79 -9.17 -6.34 -5.63
N ALA A 80 -8.25 -7.19 -5.16
CA ALA A 80 -7.76 -8.34 -5.91
C ALA A 80 -8.52 -9.65 -5.62
N ASP A 81 -9.80 -9.55 -5.21
CA ASP A 81 -10.65 -10.60 -4.63
C ASP A 81 -10.53 -10.72 -3.11
N ALA A 82 -11.67 -10.64 -2.45
CA ALA A 82 -11.80 -10.64 -1.00
C ALA A 82 -12.37 -11.97 -0.53
N LYS A 83 -11.52 -12.98 -0.30
CA LYS A 83 -11.85 -14.25 0.39
C LYS A 83 -10.56 -14.77 1.03
N TRP A 84 -10.47 -15.19 2.30
CA TRP A 84 -11.43 -15.86 3.16
C TRP A 84 -11.22 -15.43 4.62
N ALA A 85 -12.32 -15.28 5.37
CA ALA A 85 -12.30 -15.39 6.82
C ALA A 85 -11.91 -16.83 7.20
N PHE A 86 -10.93 -16.98 8.10
CA PHE A 86 -10.75 -18.23 8.84
C PHE A 86 -11.71 -18.25 10.03
#